data_AF-A0A257V4Y4-F1
#
_entry.id   AF-A0A257V4Y4-F1
#
_cell.length_a   1.000
_cell.length_b   1.000
_cell.length_c   1.000
_cell.angle_alpha   90.00
_cell.angle_beta   90.00
_cell.angle_gamma   90.00
#
_symmetry.space_group_name_H-M   'P 1'
#
loop_
_entity.id
_entity.type
_entity.pdbx_description
1 polymer ?
#
loop_
_entity_poly.entity_id
_entity_poly.type
_entity_poly.pdbx_seq_one_letter_code
_entity_poly.pdbx_strand_id
1 'polypeptide(L)' 'FGTIVDTHVTTIVSALFLFQFGTGPIKGFAVTLIVGLLISMFTSVFVSRTIFETELSRRAQAKTLSI' A
#
# COMPACT_ATOMS: atom_id res chain seq x y z
N PHE A 1 -10.11 -10.38 -3.42
CA PHE A 1 -8.66 -10.51 -3.19
C PHE A 1 -7.84 -10.28 -4.45
N GLY A 2 -8.20 -10.88 -5.61
CA GLY A 2 -7.48 -10.67 -6.88
C GLY A 2 -7.29 -9.20 -7.27
N THR A 3 -8.34 -8.37 -7.15
CA THR A 3 -8.29 -6.94 -7.53
C THR A 3 -7.33 -6.10 -6.68
N ILE A 4 -7.17 -6.43 -5.39
CA ILE A 4 -6.25 -5.72 -4.49
C ILE A 4 -4.80 -6.04 -4.89
N VAL A 5 -4.50 -7.32 -5.12
CA VAL A 5 -3.18 -7.77 -5.58
C VAL A 5 -2.84 -7.18 -6.96
N ASP A 6 -3.80 -7.20 -7.89
CA ASP A 6 -3.65 -6.65 -9.24
C ASP A 6 -3.36 -5.14 -9.26
N THR A 7 -4.00 -4.38 -8.36
CA THR A 7 -3.77 -2.93 -8.21
C THR A 7 -2.34 -2.62 -7.74
N HIS A 8 -1.79 -3.41 -6.81
CA HIS A 8 -0.40 -3.22 -6.36
C HIS A 8 0.62 -3.62 -7.44
N VAL A 9 0.35 -4.70 -8.17
CA VAL A 9 1.23 -5.20 -9.25
C VAL A 9 1.31 -4.19 -10.40
N THR A 10 0.17 -3.69 -10.88
CA THR A 10 0.13 -2.66 -11.94
C THR A 10 0.87 -1.38 -11.57
N THR A 11 0.85 -1.00 -10.29
CA THR A 11 1.57 0.19 -9.80
C THR A 11 3.09 -0.02 -9.78
N ILE A 12 3.57 -1.20 -9.37
CA ILE A 12 5.00 -1.57 -9.41
C ILE A 12 5.50 -1.62 -10.86
N VAL A 13 4.70 -2.18 -11.77
CA VAL A 13 5.01 -2.23 -13.20
C VAL A 13 5.15 -0.82 -13.77
N SER A 14 4.23 0.09 -13.44
CA SER A 14 4.28 1.49 -13.91
C SER A 14 5.55 2.23 -13.45
N ALA A 15 6.00 1.98 -12.21
CA ALA A 15 7.24 2.54 -11.69
C ALA A 15 8.49 1.99 -12.42
N LEU A 16 8.49 0.69 -12.74
CA LEU A 16 9.54 0.04 -13.54
C LEU A 16 9.66 0.62 -14.95
N PHE A 17 8.53 0.84 -15.63
CA PHE A 17 8.51 1.45 -16.96
C PHE A 17 9.06 2.89 -16.93
N LEU A 18 8.65 3.72 -15.96
CA LEU A 18 9.13 5.09 -15.85
C LEU A 18 10.63 5.18 -15.53
N PHE A 19 11.16 4.24 -14.75
CA PHE A 19 12.60 4.17 -14.47
C PHE A 19 13.41 3.78 -15.72
N GLN A 20 12.91 2.84 -16.52
CA GLN A 20 13.61 2.31 -17.69
C GLN A 20 13.54 3.24 -18.90
N PHE A 21 12.43 3.94 -19.10
CA PHE A 21 12.18 4.80 -20.28
C PHE A 21 12.32 6.31 -19.99
N GLY A 22 12.61 6.71 -18.75
CA GLY A 22 12.71 8.12 -18.36
C GLY A 22 14.02 8.79 -18.81
N THR A 23 13.90 9.88 -19.59
CA THR A 23 15.03 10.77 -19.94
C THR A 23 14.82 12.19 -19.39
N GLY A 24 15.91 12.84 -18.96
CA GLY A 24 15.91 14.24 -18.51
C GLY A 24 14.91 14.54 -17.36
N PRO A 25 13.81 15.27 -17.60
CA PRO A 25 12.79 15.56 -16.57
C PRO A 25 11.97 14.35 -16.10
N ILE A 26 11.69 13.40 -17.00
CA ILE A 26 10.83 12.24 -16.71
C ILE A 26 11.51 11.29 -15.70
N LYS A 27 12.84 11.28 -15.70
CA LYS A 27 13.61 10.51 -14.72
C LYS A 27 13.44 11.05 -13.30
N GLY A 28 13.34 12.38 -13.14
CA GLY A 28 13.04 13.01 -11.86
C GLY A 28 11.61 12.68 -11.37
N PHE A 29 10.64 12.68 -12.28
CA PHE A 29 9.28 12.23 -11.98
C PHE A 29 9.22 10.75 -11.57
N ALA A 30 9.97 9.88 -12.28
CA ALA A 30 10.06 8.46 -11.95
C ALA A 30 10.58 8.22 -10.53
N VAL A 31 11.60 8.97 -10.10
CA VAL A 31 12.14 8.87 -8.73
C VAL A 31 11.09 9.25 -7.70
N THR A 32 10.36 10.36 -7.90
CA THR A 32 9.28 10.77 -6.99
C THR A 32 8.17 9.72 -6.93
N LEU A 33 7.82 9.13 -8.07
CA LEU A 33 6.80 8.07 -8.12
C LEU A 33 7.24 6.83 -7.35
N ILE A 34 8.49 6.41 -7.49
CA ILE A 34 9.06 5.27 -6.75
C ILE A 34 9.05 5.54 -5.24
N VAL A 35 9.47 6.73 -4.81
CA VAL A 35 9.45 7.12 -3.39
C VAL A 35 8.02 7.15 -2.85
N GLY A 36 7.08 7.73 -3.60
CA GLY A 36 5.66 7.72 -3.26
C GLY A 36 5.09 6.31 -3.13
N LEU A 37 5.50 5.40 -4.01
CA LEU A 37 5.10 4.00 -3.97
C LEU A 37 5.60 3.29 -2.72
N LEU A 38 6.88 3.49 -2.36
CA LEU A 38 7.47 2.91 -1.14
C LEU A 38 6.77 3.41 0.13
N ILE A 39 6.50 4.72 0.23
CA ILE A 39 5.78 5.32 1.36
C ILE A 39 4.36 4.77 1.45
N SER A 40 3.68 4.66 0.31
CA SER A 40 2.30 4.15 0.24
C SER A 40 2.23 2.67 0.63
N MET A 41 3.18 1.85 0.17
CA MET A 41 3.30 0.44 0.59
C MET A 41 3.55 0.31 2.09
N PHE A 42 4.47 1.10 2.64
CA PHE A 42 4.74 1.10 4.07
C PHE A 42 3.49 1.48 4.88
N THR A 43 2.82 2.55 4.47
CA THR A 43 1.57 3.02 5.09
C THR A 43 0.49 1.95 5.01
N SER A 44 0.31 1.30 3.86
CA SER A 44 -0.71 0.26 3.67
C SER A 44 -0.51 -0.93 4.61
N VAL A 45 0.74 -1.41 4.77
CA VAL A 45 1.05 -2.50 5.71
C VAL A 45 0.79 -2.09 7.16
N PHE A 46 1.23 -0.89 7.54
CA PHE A 46 1.06 -0.39 8.90
C PHE A 46 -0.42 -0.17 9.22
N VAL A 47 -1.14 0.54 8.35
CA VAL A 47 -2.59 0.80 8.49
C VAL A 47 -3.39 -0.49 8.49
N SER A 48 -3.06 -1.46 7.62
CA SER A 48 -3.74 -2.75 7.60
C SER A 48 -3.58 -3.51 8.92
N ARG A 49 -2.37 -3.52 9.51
CA ARG A 49 -2.13 -4.11 10.84
C ARG A 49 -2.93 -3.38 11.92
N THR A 50 -2.86 -2.06 11.96
CA THR A 50 -3.58 -1.25 12.95
C THR A 50 -5.10 -1.43 12.87
N ILE A 51 -5.67 -1.44 11.67
CA ILE A 51 -7.10 -1.69 11.48
C ILE A 51 -7.47 -3.11 11.88
N PHE A 52 -6.64 -4.09 11.53
CA PHE A 52 -6.89 -5.49 11.90
C PHE A 52 -6.83 -5.69 13.41
N GLU A 53 -5.84 -5.14 14.10
CA GLU A 53 -5.73 -5.20 15.57
C GLU A 53 -6.87 -4.46 16.27
N THR A 54 -7.27 -3.29 15.78
CA THR A 54 -8.41 -2.53 16.35
C THR A 54 -9.73 -3.24 16.14
N GLU A 55 -9.99 -3.80 14.96
CA GLU A 55 -11.19 -4.58 14.66
C GLU A 55 -11.21 -5.90 15.46
N LEU A 56 -10.07 -6.58 15.61
CA LEU A 56 -9.96 -7.78 16.43
C LEU A 56 -10.21 -7.47 17.91
N SER A 57 -9.64 -6.37 18.42
CA SER A 57 -9.86 -5.89 19.80
C SER A 57 -11.32 -5.50 20.04
N ARG A 58 -11.97 -4.89 19.05
CA ARG A 58 -13.39 -4.52 19.09
C ARG A 58 -14.30 -5.76 19.10
N ARG A 59 -13.93 -6.81 18.35
CA ARG A 59 -14.62 -8.12 18.39
C ARG A 59 -14.41 -8.85 19.72
N ALA A 60 -13.22 -8.78 20.31
CA ALA A 60 -12.94 -9.33 21.63
C ALA A 60 -13.75 -8.62 22.73
N GLN A 61 -13.92 -7.29 22.64
CA GLN A 61 -14.75 -6.53 23.57
C GLN A 61 -16.25 -6.82 23.42
N ALA A 62 -16.74 -6.95 22.19
CA ALA A 62 -18.15 -7.30 21.92
C ALA A 62 -18.55 -8.68 22.45
N LYS A 63 -17.62 -9.64 22.50
CA LYS A 63 -17.87 -10.98 23.06
C LYS A 63 -17.89 -11.00 24.60
N THR A 64 -17.24 -10.03 25.26
CA THR A 64 -17.19 -9.90 26.73
C THR A 64 -18.41 -9.16 27.28
N LEU A 65 -19.08 -8.33 26.49
CA LEU A 65 -20.29 -7.59 26.90
C LEU A 65 -21.60 -8.36 26.72
N SER A 66 -21.56 -9.59 26.21
CA SER A 66 -22.75 -10.43 25.98
C SER A 66 -23.01 -11.46 27.10
N ILE A 67 -22.36 -11.31 28.25
CA ILE A 67 -22.58 -12.13 29.46
C ILE A 67 -23.10 -11.27 30.59
#